data_AF-A0A398CQS4-F1
#
_entry.id   AF-A0A398CQS4-F1
#
_cell.length_a   1.000
_cell.length_b   1.000
_cell.length_c   1.000
_cell.angle_alpha   90.00
_cell.angle_beta   90.00
_cell.angle_gamma   90.00
#
_symmetry.space_group_name_H-M   'P 1'
#
loop_
_entity.id
_entity.type
_entity.pdbx_description
1 polymer ?
#
loop_
_entity_poly.entity_id
_entity_poly.type
_entity_poly.pdbx_seq_one_letter_code
_entity_poly.pdbx_strand_id
1 'polypeptide(L)'
;MEKHVRQVVSEMLTAGYEANRQLAFYFDPAAEHTERDWEGRADYPLLHLFGKPGSLCGLSLKQTSATALDRGSIRFVPTAEFDNGLKITPLGGQYRVDDPGVASVEETGVVVPIQSGAASGAYSFNGMEAPFQIDL
;
A
#
# COMPACT_ATOMS: atom_id res chain seq x y z
N MET A 1 2.57 -14.59 -3.06
CA MET A 1 1.44 -14.70 -2.10
C MET A 1 0.53 -13.49 -2.08
N GLU A 2 1.01 -12.27 -2.33
CA GLU A 2 0.21 -11.04 -2.25
C GLU A 2 -1.13 -11.09 -3.01
N LYS A 3 -1.15 -11.59 -4.26
CA LYS A 3 -2.37 -11.70 -5.07
C LYS A 3 -3.50 -12.44 -4.34
N HIS A 4 -3.19 -13.55 -3.68
CA HIS A 4 -4.18 -14.35 -2.94
C HIS A 4 -4.68 -13.60 -1.70
N VAL A 5 -3.78 -12.95 -0.95
CA VAL A 5 -4.18 -12.20 0.25
C VAL A 5 -5.00 -10.97 -0.11
N ARG A 6 -4.66 -10.27 -1.19
CA ARG A 6 -5.46 -9.14 -1.69
C ARG A 6 -6.84 -9.56 -2.16
N GLN A 7 -6.95 -10.74 -2.79
CA GLN A 7 -8.25 -11.26 -3.16
C GLN A 7 -9.13 -11.47 -1.92
N VAL A 8 -8.59 -12.08 -0.85
CA VAL A 8 -9.32 -12.24 0.41
C VAL A 8 -9.74 -10.89 0.99
N VAL A 9 -8.86 -9.88 0.96
CA VAL A 9 -9.20 -8.52 1.39
C VAL A 9 -10.37 -7.96 0.57
N SER A 10 -10.34 -8.08 -0.76
CA SER A 10 -11.43 -7.63 -1.63
C SER A 10 -12.75 -8.34 -1.33
N GLU A 11 -12.71 -9.65 -1.06
CA GLU A 11 -13.88 -10.44 -0.66
C GLU A 11 -14.44 -9.95 0.69
N MET A 12 -13.60 -9.64 1.66
CA MET A 12 -14.02 -9.11 2.97
C MET A 12 -14.62 -7.70 2.85
N LEU A 13 -14.02 -6.82 2.04
CA LEU A 13 -14.60 -5.50 1.76
C LEU A 13 -15.98 -5.63 1.08
N THR A 14 -16.11 -6.55 0.12
CA THR A 14 -17.38 -6.84 -0.56
C THR A 14 -18.44 -7.37 0.41
N ALA A 15 -18.02 -8.15 1.42
CA ALA A 15 -18.89 -8.63 2.49
C ALA A 15 -19.30 -7.54 3.50
N GLY A 16 -18.79 -6.31 3.36
CA GLY A 16 -19.20 -5.15 4.15
C GLY A 16 -18.31 -4.83 5.35
N TYR A 17 -17.12 -5.44 5.46
CA TYR A 17 -16.16 -5.09 6.51
C TYR A 17 -15.60 -3.68 6.29
N GLU A 18 -15.60 -2.86 7.34
CA GLU A 18 -15.08 -1.49 7.28
C GLU A 18 -13.54 -1.49 7.16
N ALA A 19 -13.04 -0.92 6.06
CA ALA A 19 -11.62 -0.74 5.79
C ALA A 19 -10.90 0.04 6.91
N ASN A 20 -9.73 -0.45 7.32
CA ASN A 20 -8.84 0.12 8.34
C ASN A 20 -9.45 0.24 9.76
N ARG A 21 -10.69 -0.25 9.97
CA ARG A 21 -11.36 -0.27 11.27
C ARG A 21 -11.71 -1.68 11.71
N GLN A 22 -12.44 -2.43 10.87
CA GLN A 22 -12.76 -3.85 11.11
C GLN A 22 -11.82 -4.78 10.36
N LEU A 23 -11.21 -4.28 9.27
CA LEU A 23 -10.26 -5.00 8.45
C LEU A 23 -8.98 -4.18 8.28
N ALA A 24 -7.86 -4.69 8.79
CA ALA A 24 -6.53 -4.19 8.48
C ALA A 24 -5.82 -5.11 7.50
N PHE A 25 -4.98 -4.52 6.65
CA PHE A 25 -4.10 -5.22 5.73
C PHE A 25 -2.72 -4.63 5.83
N TYR A 26 -1.69 -5.48 5.79
CA TYR A 26 -0.31 -5.04 5.69
C TYR A 26 0.45 -5.95 4.73
N PHE A 27 1.15 -5.33 3.78
CA PHE A 27 2.01 -6.02 2.84
C PHE A 27 3.37 -5.34 2.78
N ASP A 28 4.40 -6.07 3.18
CA ASP A 28 5.79 -5.65 3.00
C ASP A 28 6.39 -6.38 1.79
N PRO A 29 6.69 -5.67 0.70
CA PRO A 29 7.26 -6.29 -0.50
C PRO A 29 8.72 -6.72 -0.35
N ALA A 30 9.44 -6.30 0.70
CA ALA A 30 10.81 -6.76 0.96
C ALA A 30 10.89 -7.89 2.00
N ALA A 31 9.80 -8.21 2.69
CA ALA A 31 9.84 -9.25 3.69
C ALA A 31 10.03 -10.62 3.05
N GLU A 32 11.00 -11.37 3.57
CA GLU A 32 11.18 -12.77 3.25
C GLU A 32 10.34 -13.63 4.20
N HIS A 33 10.16 -14.92 3.87
CA HIS A 33 9.44 -15.85 4.74
C HIS A 33 10.34 -16.38 5.86
N THR A 34 10.91 -15.46 6.63
CA THR A 34 11.83 -15.76 7.73
C THR A 34 11.19 -15.46 9.08
N GLU A 35 11.68 -16.11 10.15
CA GLU A 35 11.25 -15.86 11.52
C GLU A 35 11.44 -14.38 11.91
N ARG A 36 12.55 -13.76 11.48
CA ARG A 36 12.84 -12.34 11.74
C ARG A 36 11.78 -11.43 11.12
N ASP A 37 11.41 -11.68 9.87
CA ASP A 37 10.40 -10.89 9.18
C ASP A 37 8.99 -11.13 9.73
N TRP A 38 8.74 -12.29 10.32
CA TRP A 38 7.48 -12.57 11.02
C TRP A 38 7.43 -11.89 12.38
N GLU A 39 8.52 -11.95 13.15
CA GLU A 39 8.67 -11.32 14.46
C GLU A 39 8.37 -9.82 14.39
N GLY A 40 8.90 -9.11 13.39
CA GLY A 40 8.69 -7.67 13.22
C GLY A 40 7.25 -7.23 12.95
N ARG A 41 6.30 -8.17 12.83
CA ARG A 41 4.87 -7.91 12.55
C ARG A 41 3.93 -8.74 13.43
N ALA A 42 4.48 -9.54 14.34
CA ALA A 42 3.71 -10.49 15.14
C ALA A 42 2.71 -9.80 16.08
N ASP A 43 3.01 -8.56 16.47
CA ASP A 43 2.21 -7.71 17.35
C ASP A 43 1.07 -6.98 16.62
N TYR A 44 1.13 -6.81 15.28
CA TYR A 44 0.16 -6.01 14.54
C TYR A 44 -1.30 -6.48 14.71
N PRO A 45 -1.63 -7.80 14.66
CA PRO A 45 -3.00 -8.24 14.91
C PRO A 45 -3.48 -7.89 16.32
N LEU A 46 -2.59 -7.95 17.32
CA LEU A 46 -2.93 -7.62 18.71
C LEU A 46 -3.15 -6.11 18.87
N LEU A 47 -2.31 -5.28 18.24
CA LEU A 47 -2.48 -3.83 18.22
C LEU A 47 -3.78 -3.41 17.51
N HIS A 48 -4.13 -4.06 16.39
CA HIS A 48 -5.36 -3.75 15.66
C HIS A 48 -6.63 -4.17 16.42
N LEU A 49 -6.64 -5.36 17.03
CA LEU A 49 -7.84 -5.92 17.66
C LEU A 49 -8.03 -5.47 19.12
N PHE A 50 -6.93 -5.27 19.85
CA PHE A 50 -6.96 -5.05 21.31
C PHE A 50 -6.16 -3.82 21.76
N GLY A 51 -5.37 -3.22 20.87
CA GLY A 51 -4.57 -2.04 21.17
C GLY A 51 -5.42 -0.78 21.34
N LYS A 52 -4.80 0.26 21.92
CA LYS A 52 -5.38 1.60 21.89
C LYS A 52 -5.27 2.15 20.46
N PRO A 53 -6.33 2.82 19.95
CA PRO A 53 -6.25 3.50 18.66
C PRO A 53 -5.08 4.48 18.63
N GLY A 54 -4.23 4.38 17.61
CA GLY A 54 -3.13 5.31 17.37
C GLY A 54 -3.53 6.41 16.39
N SER A 55 -2.71 7.47 16.34
CA SER A 55 -2.83 8.53 15.34
C SER A 55 -1.87 8.29 14.19
N LEU A 56 -2.28 8.61 12.96
CA LEU A 56 -1.41 8.54 11.79
C LEU A 56 -0.21 9.48 12.00
N CYS A 57 0.99 8.92 11.98
CA CYS A 57 2.23 9.67 12.19
C CYS A 57 3.21 9.56 11.01
N GLY A 58 2.96 8.67 10.05
CA GLY A 58 3.79 8.54 8.86
C GLY A 58 3.04 7.93 7.68
N LEU A 59 3.45 8.30 6.47
CA LEU A 59 2.98 7.72 5.22
C LEU A 59 4.19 7.63 4.30
N SER A 60 4.46 6.44 3.80
CA SER A 60 5.55 6.18 2.87
C SER A 60 5.06 5.39 1.67
N LEU A 61 5.78 5.52 0.57
CA LEU A 61 5.43 4.87 -0.68
C LEU A 61 6.66 4.13 -1.19
N LYS A 62 6.53 2.82 -1.40
CA LYS A 62 7.60 1.97 -1.89
C LYS A 62 7.35 1.57 -3.32
N GLN A 63 8.28 1.92 -4.21
CA GLN A 63 8.28 1.41 -5.56
C GLN A 63 8.68 -0.06 -5.57
N THR A 64 7.96 -0.84 -6.35
CA THR A 64 8.21 -2.25 -6.61
C THR A 64 8.11 -2.47 -8.11
N SER A 65 8.93 -3.37 -8.65
CA SER A 65 8.63 -3.98 -9.94
C SER A 65 7.53 -5.02 -9.72
N ALA A 66 6.46 -5.00 -10.52
CA ALA A 66 5.57 -6.14 -10.57
C ALA A 66 6.39 -7.41 -10.84
N THR A 67 5.93 -8.52 -10.28
CA THR A 67 6.65 -9.81 -10.23
C THR A 67 7.42 -10.16 -11.49
N ALA A 68 8.47 -10.99 -11.40
CA ALA A 68 9.31 -11.42 -12.52
C ALA A 68 8.58 -11.98 -13.78
N LEU A 69 7.28 -12.29 -13.68
CA LEU A 69 6.41 -12.67 -14.80
C LEU A 69 5.83 -11.47 -15.58
N ASP A 70 5.61 -10.32 -14.93
CA ASP A 70 5.16 -9.07 -15.54
C ASP A 70 6.37 -8.15 -15.74
N ARG A 71 7.12 -8.41 -16.82
CA ARG A 71 8.24 -7.57 -17.23
C ARG A 71 7.73 -6.17 -17.59
N GLY A 72 7.75 -5.24 -16.64
CA GLY A 72 7.70 -3.81 -16.91
C GLY A 72 6.65 -2.99 -16.20
N SER A 73 5.73 -3.56 -15.41
CA SER A 73 4.80 -2.72 -14.64
C SER A 73 5.43 -2.25 -13.34
N ILE A 74 5.58 -0.93 -13.22
CA ILE A 74 5.96 -0.25 -11.98
C ILE A 74 4.74 -0.23 -11.07
N ARG A 75 4.95 -0.49 -9.79
CA ARG A 75 3.88 -0.45 -8.80
C ARG A 75 4.33 0.20 -7.51
N PHE A 76 3.47 1.05 -6.97
CA PHE A 76 3.66 1.63 -5.65
C PHE A 76 2.86 0.89 -4.59
N VAL A 77 3.49 0.64 -3.44
CA VAL A 77 2.86 0.05 -2.25
C VAL A 77 2.94 1.07 -1.12
N PRO A 78 1.80 1.57 -0.60
CA PRO A 78 1.78 2.54 0.47
C PRO A 78 1.87 1.84 1.83
N THR A 79 2.56 2.49 2.78
CA THR A 79 2.60 2.08 4.18
C THR A 79 2.25 3.29 5.04
N ALA A 80 1.16 3.17 5.81
CA ALA A 80 0.79 4.12 6.85
C ALA A 80 1.32 3.61 8.20
N GLU A 81 1.93 4.51 8.96
CA GLU A 81 2.49 4.26 10.28
C GLU A 81 1.72 5.04 11.34
N PHE A 82 1.41 4.36 12.45
CA PHE A 82 0.71 4.94 13.58
C PHE A 82 1.65 5.05 14.79
N ASP A 83 1.40 6.05 15.63
CA ASP A 83 2.21 6.34 16.83
C ASP A 83 2.22 5.21 17.87
N ASN A 84 1.27 4.28 17.80
CA ASN A 84 1.19 3.07 18.61
C ASN A 84 2.03 1.90 18.07
N GLY A 85 2.80 2.11 17.00
CA GLY A 85 3.67 1.11 16.37
C GLY A 85 3.01 0.28 15.27
N LEU A 86 1.69 0.37 15.08
CA LEU A 86 1.00 -0.34 14.01
C LEU A 86 1.40 0.21 12.64
N LYS A 87 1.64 -0.69 11.68
CA LYS A 87 1.75 -0.35 10.27
C LYS A 87 0.68 -1.08 9.46
N ILE A 88 0.10 -0.36 8.49
CA ILE A 88 -0.87 -0.93 7.54
C ILE A 88 -0.51 -0.52 6.12
N THR A 89 -0.90 -1.34 5.16
CA THR A 89 -1.06 -0.93 3.77
C THR A 89 -2.51 -0.44 3.63
N PRO A 90 -2.76 0.88 3.51
CA PRO A 90 -4.10 1.40 3.61
C PRO A 90 -5.05 0.78 2.58
N LEU A 91 -6.23 0.35 3.05
CA LEU A 91 -7.33 -0.14 2.20
C LEU A 91 -8.23 1.00 1.68
N GLY A 92 -7.82 2.24 1.93
CA GLY A 92 -8.44 3.46 1.42
C GLY A 92 -7.36 4.52 1.25
N GLY A 93 -7.56 5.45 0.34
CA GLY A 93 -6.58 6.45 -0.09
C GLY A 93 -6.59 6.59 -1.61
N GLN A 94 -5.90 7.59 -2.13
CA GLN A 94 -5.96 7.90 -3.56
C GLN A 94 -4.58 8.20 -4.13
N TYR A 95 -4.28 7.56 -5.25
CA TYR A 95 -3.17 7.95 -6.11
C TYR A 95 -3.59 9.11 -7.00
N ARG A 96 -2.64 10.03 -7.22
CA ARG A 96 -2.75 11.12 -8.18
C ARG A 96 -1.46 11.18 -8.98
N VAL A 97 -1.59 11.33 -10.30
CA VAL A 97 -0.48 11.70 -11.19
C VAL A 97 -0.65 13.17 -11.52
N ASP A 98 0.44 13.93 -11.51
CA ASP A 98 0.40 15.37 -11.75
C ASP A 98 0.09 15.69 -13.22
N ASP A 99 0.55 14.83 -14.15
CA ASP A 99 0.21 14.88 -15.58
C ASP A 99 -0.46 13.58 -16.05
N PRO A 100 -1.81 13.54 -16.10
CA PRO A 100 -2.56 12.39 -16.63
C PRO A 100 -2.33 12.09 -18.11
N GLY A 101 -1.66 12.97 -18.87
CA GLY A 101 -1.26 12.70 -20.25
C GLY A 101 -0.04 11.77 -20.37
N VAL A 102 0.75 11.64 -19.29
CA VAL A 102 1.97 10.84 -19.25
C VAL A 102 1.71 9.45 -18.65
N ALA A 103 0.92 9.36 -17.57
CA ALA A 103 0.54 8.10 -16.95
C ALA A 103 -0.75 8.18 -16.13
N SER A 104 -1.27 7.01 -15.78
CA SER A 104 -2.29 6.84 -14.74
C SER A 104 -1.82 5.82 -13.70
N VAL A 105 -2.41 5.85 -12.51
CA VAL A 105 -2.16 4.86 -11.46
C VAL A 105 -3.48 4.26 -11.03
N GLU A 106 -3.58 2.94 -11.11
CA GLU A 106 -4.73 2.19 -10.63
C GLU A 106 -4.85 2.25 -9.10
N GLU A 107 -6.02 1.96 -8.55
CA GLU A 107 -6.22 1.85 -7.09
C GLU A 107 -5.26 0.86 -6.41
N THR A 108 -4.82 -0.16 -7.17
CA THR A 108 -3.87 -1.18 -6.74
C THR A 108 -2.43 -0.65 -6.61
N GLY A 109 -2.18 0.58 -7.09
CA GLY A 109 -0.87 1.22 -7.18
C GLY A 109 -0.08 0.90 -8.44
N VAL A 110 -0.65 0.11 -9.38
CA VAL A 110 -0.01 -0.19 -10.66
C VAL A 110 -0.01 1.04 -11.55
N VAL A 111 1.15 1.37 -12.09
CA VAL A 111 1.33 2.48 -13.03
C VAL A 111 1.06 2.00 -14.44
N VAL A 112 0.19 2.69 -15.15
CA VAL A 112 -0.12 2.47 -16.56
C VAL A 112 0.44 3.65 -17.37
N PRO A 113 1.55 3.45 -18.10
CA PRO A 113 2.15 4.50 -18.92
C PRO A 113 1.26 4.83 -20.12
N ILE A 114 1.18 6.11 -20.46
CA ILE A 114 0.49 6.64 -21.65
C ILE A 114 1.51 7.16 -22.66
N GLN A 115 2.57 7.82 -22.18
CA GLN A 115 3.71 8.28 -22.96
C GLN A 115 5.03 7.99 -22.21
N SER A 116 6.13 7.83 -22.95
CA SER A 116 7.47 7.73 -22.36
C SER A 116 7.90 9.07 -21.76
N GLY A 117 8.65 9.02 -20.66
CA GLY A 117 9.11 10.21 -19.95
C GLY A 117 9.00 10.08 -18.43
N ALA A 118 9.21 11.19 -17.73
CA ALA A 118 9.09 11.21 -16.28
C ALA A 118 7.64 11.48 -15.87
N ALA A 119 7.13 10.71 -14.91
CA ALA A 119 5.87 10.95 -14.23
C ALA A 119 6.09 11.20 -12.74
N SER A 120 5.39 12.19 -12.19
CA SER A 120 5.34 12.49 -10.77
C SER A 120 3.90 12.43 -10.24
N GLY A 121 3.78 12.27 -8.94
CA GLY A 121 2.49 12.26 -8.29
C GLY A 121 2.60 12.02 -6.79
N ALA A 122 1.48 11.67 -6.18
CA ALA A 122 1.42 11.36 -4.76
C ALA A 122 0.35 10.32 -4.44
N TYR A 123 0.55 9.63 -3.32
CA TYR A 123 -0.50 8.89 -2.64
C TYR A 123 -0.98 9.67 -1.43
N SER A 124 -2.29 9.81 -1.28
CA SER A 124 -2.92 10.53 -0.16
C SER A 124 -3.72 9.58 0.74
N PHE A 125 -3.57 9.73 2.05
CA PHE A 125 -4.32 8.98 3.05
C PHE A 125 -4.51 9.80 4.32
N ASN A 126 -5.77 9.97 4.77
CA ASN A 126 -6.15 10.70 5.98
C ASN A 126 -5.44 12.06 6.18
N GLY A 127 -5.32 12.84 5.10
CA GLY A 127 -4.72 14.17 5.12
C GLY A 127 -3.19 14.21 5.04
N MET A 128 -2.52 13.06 4.98
CA MET A 128 -1.09 12.96 4.69
C MET A 128 -0.86 12.57 3.23
N GLU A 129 0.23 13.06 2.63
CA GLU A 129 0.64 12.70 1.28
C GLU A 129 2.06 12.12 1.26
N ALA A 130 2.29 11.13 0.39
CA ALA A 130 3.60 10.56 0.09
C ALA A 130 3.87 10.70 -1.42
N PRO A 131 4.85 11.53 -1.83
CA PRO A 131 5.12 11.77 -3.24
C PRO A 131 5.87 10.60 -3.89
N PHE A 132 5.82 10.53 -5.23
CA PHE A 132 6.66 9.66 -6.04
C PHE A 132 7.10 10.36 -7.33
N GLN A 133 8.18 9.83 -7.92
CA GLN A 133 8.65 10.16 -9.26
C GLN A 133 9.24 8.91 -9.90
N ILE A 134 8.94 8.68 -11.18
CA ILE A 134 9.37 7.52 -11.96
C ILE A 134 9.66 7.91 -13.41
N ASP A 135 10.52 7.12 -14.05
CA ASP A 135 10.77 7.18 -15.49
C ASP A 135 10.03 6.02 -16.19
N LEU A 136 9.36 6.32 -17.29
CA LEU A 136 8.49 5.42 -18.08
C LEU A 136 9.02 5.16 -19.49
#